data_AF-A0A832QFT5-F1
#
_entry.id   AF-A0A832QFT5-F1
#
_cell.length_a   1.000
_cell.length_b   1.000
_cell.length_c   1.000
_cell.angle_alpha   90.00
_cell.angle_beta   90.00
_cell.angle_gamma   90.00
#
_symmetry.space_group_name_H-M   'P 1'
#
loop_
_entity.id
_entity.type
_entity.pdbx_description
1 polymer ?
#
loop_
_entity_poly.entity_id
_entity_poly.type
_entity_poly.pdbx_seq_one_letter_code
_entity_poly.pdbx_strand_id
1 'polypeptide(L)'
;MKKYHFDYDEKNKDLFSKYMVVLNEDTSSIVFDRSFVSEMVYGPILRNNCKLTLEQYTQLLQEYKKHEAIIVYLTSPKGVLLSRRANDLKDYNMIDKYYELLNARYEEIMDYSSVFIDILTLDSHKMGKEEIQNNTKKLFLK
;
A
#
# COMPACT_ATOMS: atom_id res chain seq x y z
N MET A 1 -13.23 -6.28 -12.13
CA MET A 1 -12.38 -5.64 -11.10
C MET A 1 -11.74 -4.40 -11.70
N LYS A 2 -12.12 -3.21 -11.21
CA LYS A 2 -11.51 -1.96 -11.68
C LYS A 2 -10.21 -1.75 -10.91
N LYS A 3 -9.09 -1.53 -11.60
CA LYS A 3 -7.77 -1.31 -11.00
C LYS A 3 -7.48 0.18 -10.99
N TYR A 4 -7.31 0.76 -9.82
CA TYR A 4 -6.78 2.13 -9.69
C TYR A 4 -5.30 2.05 -9.34
N HIS A 5 -4.49 2.75 -10.13
CA HIS A 5 -3.08 2.99 -9.80
C HIS A 5 -2.96 4.45 -9.36
N PHE A 6 -2.65 4.67 -8.09
CA PHE A 6 -2.45 6.02 -7.58
C PHE A 6 -0.97 6.35 -7.55
N ASP A 7 -0.47 6.91 -8.66
CA ASP A 7 0.79 7.63 -8.64
C ASP A 7 0.66 8.95 -7.87
N TYR A 8 1.80 9.44 -7.36
CA TYR A 8 1.87 10.72 -6.70
C TYR A 8 1.49 11.85 -7.68
N ASP A 9 0.43 12.58 -7.37
CA ASP A 9 -0.05 13.71 -8.15
C ASP A 9 0.32 15.02 -7.44
N GLU A 10 1.27 15.79 -7.98
CA GLU A 10 1.71 17.07 -7.43
C GLU A 10 0.59 18.12 -7.30
N LYS A 11 -0.45 18.04 -8.15
CA LYS A 11 -1.53 19.03 -8.21
C LYS A 11 -2.71 18.68 -7.31
N ASN A 12 -2.91 17.41 -6.99
CA ASN A 12 -3.94 16.98 -6.04
C ASN A 12 -3.46 17.16 -4.59
N LYS A 13 -3.93 18.24 -3.95
CA LYS A 13 -3.67 18.55 -2.54
C LYS A 13 -4.55 17.76 -1.58
N ASP A 14 -5.78 17.43 -1.97
CA ASP A 14 -6.72 16.73 -1.09
C ASP A 14 -6.75 15.23 -1.38
N LEU A 15 -5.72 14.54 -0.88
CA LEU A 15 -5.61 13.09 -1.02
C LEU A 15 -6.71 12.38 -0.21
N PHE A 16 -7.13 12.96 0.93
CA PHE A 16 -8.15 12.40 1.79
C PHE A 16 -9.50 12.30 1.06
N SER A 17 -10.00 13.42 0.52
CA SER A 17 -11.28 13.43 -0.22
C SER A 17 -11.25 12.50 -1.42
N LYS A 18 -10.10 12.38 -2.11
CA LYS A 18 -9.94 11.45 -3.23
C LYS A 18 -10.24 10.01 -2.82
N TYR A 19 -9.67 9.53 -1.72
CA TYR A 19 -9.91 8.15 -1.26
C TYR A 19 -11.30 7.94 -0.67
N MET A 20 -11.89 8.98 -0.08
CA MET A 20 -13.28 8.94 0.40
C MET A 20 -14.29 8.85 -0.75
N VAL A 21 -14.09 9.59 -1.84
CA VAL A 21 -15.00 9.55 -3.00
C VAL A 21 -15.06 8.16 -3.62
N VAL A 22 -13.93 7.44 -3.67
CA VAL A 22 -13.90 6.08 -4.26
C VAL A 22 -14.79 5.09 -3.49
N LEU A 23 -14.96 5.27 -2.17
CA LEU A 23 -15.87 4.43 -1.38
C LEU A 23 -17.35 4.61 -1.77
N ASN A 24 -17.70 5.77 -2.35
CA ASN A 24 -19.05 6.08 -2.81
C ASN A 24 -19.29 5.67 -4.28
N GLU A 25 -18.26 5.18 -4.99
CA GLU A 25 -18.45 4.67 -6.35
C GLU A 25 -19.12 3.30 -6.30
N ASP A 26 -20.23 3.15 -7.04
CA ASP A 26 -21.00 1.92 -7.13
C ASP A 26 -20.23 0.84 -7.91
N THR A 27 -19.25 0.24 -7.24
CA THR A 27 -18.33 -0.74 -7.82
C THR A 27 -18.18 -1.92 -6.87
N SER A 28 -18.56 -3.11 -7.35
CA SER A 28 -18.63 -4.33 -6.54
C SER A 28 -17.26 -4.89 -6.12
N SER A 29 -16.15 -4.47 -6.74
CA SER A 29 -14.79 -4.88 -6.36
C SER A 29 -13.72 -3.95 -6.95
N ILE A 30 -12.99 -3.28 -6.05
CA ILE A 30 -11.88 -2.39 -6.38
C ILE A 30 -10.57 -2.96 -5.84
N VAL A 31 -9.48 -2.83 -6.61
CA VAL A 31 -8.12 -3.07 -6.12
C VAL A 31 -7.28 -1.83 -6.35
N PHE A 32 -6.65 -1.37 -5.27
CA PHE A 32 -5.69 -0.28 -5.28
C PHE A 32 -4.27 -0.83 -5.35
N ASP A 33 -3.57 -0.52 -6.43
CA ASP A 33 -2.14 -0.81 -6.55
C ASP A 33 -1.36 0.39 -6.04
N ARG A 34 -0.87 0.27 -4.80
CA ARG A 34 -0.40 1.34 -3.90
C ARG A 34 -1.56 2.27 -3.48
N SER A 35 -1.92 2.20 -2.19
CA SER A 35 -3.02 2.97 -1.58
C SER A 35 -2.51 4.17 -0.77
N PHE A 36 -3.41 4.84 -0.04
CA PHE A 36 -3.08 5.95 0.87
C PHE A 36 -2.03 5.60 1.92
N VAL A 37 -1.88 4.31 2.25
CA VAL A 37 -0.80 3.78 3.11
C VAL A 37 0.58 4.16 2.57
N SER A 38 0.75 4.15 1.24
CA SER A 38 2.03 4.48 0.61
C SER A 38 2.42 5.95 0.82
N GLU A 39 1.44 6.86 0.96
CA GLU A 39 1.75 8.26 1.28
C GLU A 39 2.37 8.41 2.68
N MET A 40 1.88 7.64 3.65
CA MET A 40 2.41 7.63 5.03
C MET A 40 3.82 7.05 5.15
N VAL A 41 4.29 6.38 4.09
CA VAL A 41 5.62 5.78 4.01
C VAL A 41 6.56 6.61 3.13
N TYR A 42 6.20 6.86 1.88
CA TYR A 42 7.06 7.57 0.94
C TYR A 42 7.10 9.08 1.19
N GLY A 43 6.00 9.68 1.66
CA GLY A 43 5.94 11.11 1.99
C GLY A 43 7.04 11.57 2.95
N PRO A 44 7.12 11.00 4.17
CA PRO A 44 8.11 11.44 5.15
C PRO A 44 9.54 11.10 4.70
N ILE A 45 9.76 9.94 4.08
CA ILE A 45 11.11 9.50 3.69
C ILE A 45 11.66 10.26 2.48
N LEU A 46 10.85 10.47 1.44
CA LEU A 46 11.32 11.06 0.18
C LEU A 46 11.13 12.59 0.11
N ARG A 47 10.18 13.14 0.88
CA ARG A 47 9.79 14.55 0.78
C ARG A 47 9.81 15.29 2.13
N ASN A 48 10.08 14.60 3.24
CA ASN A 48 10.00 15.15 4.58
C ASN A 48 8.63 15.81 4.87
N ASN A 49 7.57 15.32 4.23
CA ASN A 49 6.22 15.84 4.36
C ASN A 49 5.19 14.80 3.92
N CYS A 50 4.03 14.77 4.58
CA CYS A 50 2.89 13.91 4.24
C CYS A 50 1.72 14.75 3.76
N LYS A 51 1.03 14.29 2.71
CA LYS A 51 -0.26 14.89 2.30
C LYS A 51 -1.45 14.51 3.18
N LEU A 52 -1.28 13.49 4.03
CA LEU A 52 -2.27 13.05 5.00
C LEU A 52 -1.76 13.33 6.39
N THR A 53 -2.63 13.87 7.24
CA THR A 53 -2.39 13.84 8.69
C THR A 53 -2.63 12.43 9.22
N LEU A 54 -2.11 12.14 10.41
CA LEU A 54 -2.36 10.86 11.06
C LEU A 54 -3.87 10.64 11.30
N GLU A 55 -4.60 11.69 11.70
CA GLU A 55 -6.05 11.63 11.91
C GLU A 55 -6.81 11.27 10.63
N GLN A 56 -6.47 11.91 9.50
CA GLN A 56 -7.05 11.58 8.20
C GLN A 56 -6.72 10.16 7.78
N TYR A 57 -5.49 9.70 8.04
CA TYR A 57 -5.07 8.34 7.78
C TYR A 57 -5.89 7.32 8.58
N THR A 58 -6.06 7.54 9.89
CA THR A 58 -6.89 6.69 10.75
C THR A 58 -8.33 6.64 10.30
N GLN A 59 -8.91 7.79 9.93
CA GLN A 59 -10.27 7.86 9.42
C GLN A 59 -10.40 7.05 8.13
N LEU A 60 -9.45 7.15 7.19
CA LEU A 60 -9.46 6.33 5.98
C LEU A 60 -9.39 4.83 6.30
N LEU A 61 -8.54 4.39 7.23
CA LEU A 61 -8.48 2.98 7.61
C LEU A 61 -9.84 2.49 8.15
N GLN A 62 -10.46 3.27 9.03
CA GLN A 62 -11.76 2.93 9.63
C GLN A 62 -12.87 2.88 8.59
N GLU A 63 -12.95 3.85 7.68
CA GLU A 63 -13.96 3.86 6.62
C GLU A 63 -13.75 2.67 5.69
N TYR A 64 -12.53 2.41 5.24
CA TYR A 64 -12.23 1.25 4.38
C TYR A 64 -12.56 -0.08 5.08
N LYS A 65 -12.34 -0.20 6.39
CA LYS A 65 -12.75 -1.38 7.16
C LYS A 65 -14.27 -1.58 7.18
N LYS A 66 -15.07 -0.50 7.25
CA LYS A 66 -16.55 -0.60 7.16
C LYS A 66 -17.02 -1.14 5.82
N HIS A 67 -16.25 -0.91 4.76
CA HIS A 67 -16.46 -1.45 3.42
C HIS A 67 -15.74 -2.79 3.18
N GLU A 68 -15.38 -3.50 4.26
CA GLU A 68 -14.73 -4.82 4.22
C GLU A 68 -13.42 -4.85 3.42
N ALA A 69 -12.74 -3.71 3.31
CA ALA A 69 -11.45 -3.65 2.66
C ALA A 69 -10.37 -4.33 3.51
N ILE A 70 -9.41 -4.93 2.82
CA ILE A 70 -8.26 -5.61 3.43
C ILE A 70 -7.00 -5.08 2.77
N ILE A 71 -5.97 -4.80 3.57
CA ILE A 71 -4.64 -4.47 3.06
C ILE A 71 -3.90 -5.76 2.78
N VAL A 72 -3.35 -5.90 1.58
CA VAL A 72 -2.40 -6.98 1.26
C VAL A 72 -0.99 -6.39 1.25
N TYR A 73 -0.19 -6.75 2.25
CA TYR A 73 1.18 -6.28 2.41
C TYR A 73 2.17 -7.32 1.88
N LEU A 74 2.76 -7.06 0.71
CA LEU A 74 3.73 -7.95 0.08
C LEU A 74 5.15 -7.57 0.47
N THR A 75 5.88 -8.48 1.11
CA THR A 75 7.26 -8.28 1.54
C THR A 75 8.25 -9.05 0.68
N SER A 76 9.50 -8.62 0.66
CA SER A 76 10.61 -9.37 0.07
C SER A 76 11.96 -8.84 0.58
N PRO A 77 13.01 -9.68 0.68
CA PRO A 77 14.35 -9.21 1.05
C PRO A 77 14.94 -8.20 0.05
N LYS A 78 15.76 -7.26 0.53
CA LYS A 78 16.43 -6.23 -0.30
C LYS A 78 17.07 -6.81 -1.56
N GLY A 79 17.89 -7.85 -1.41
CA GLY A 79 18.61 -8.47 -2.54
C GLY A 79 17.68 -9.05 -3.61
N VAL A 80 16.51 -9.57 -3.20
CA VAL A 80 15.49 -10.08 -4.12
C VAL A 80 14.83 -8.94 -4.89
N LEU A 81 14.49 -7.84 -4.20
CA LEU A 81 13.91 -6.65 -4.84
C LEU A 81 14.87 -5.99 -5.83
N LEU A 82 16.15 -5.84 -5.45
CA LEU A 82 17.20 -5.32 -6.34
C LEU A 82 17.34 -6.19 -7.59
N SER A 83 17.37 -7.51 -7.43
CA SER A 83 17.46 -8.45 -8.56
C SER A 83 16.25 -8.32 -9.50
N ARG A 84 15.05 -8.13 -8.97
CA ARG A 84 13.81 -7.91 -9.76
C ARG A 84 13.80 -6.59 -10.53
N ARG A 85 14.61 -5.61 -10.10
CA ARG A 85 14.69 -4.26 -10.68
C ARG A 85 16.03 -3.98 -11.36
N ALA A 86 16.85 -4.99 -11.62
CA ALA A 86 18.17 -4.83 -12.25
C ALA A 86 18.13 -4.07 -13.60
N ASN A 87 17.02 -4.18 -14.35
CA ASN A 87 16.82 -3.50 -15.63
C ASN A 87 16.11 -2.12 -15.51
N ASP A 88 15.67 -1.74 -14.32
CA ASP A 88 15.05 -0.44 -14.03
C ASP A 88 15.94 0.33 -13.05
N LEU A 89 16.90 1.09 -13.60
CA LEU A 89 17.90 1.80 -12.81
C LEU A 89 17.27 2.80 -11.82
N LYS A 90 16.10 3.35 -12.12
CA LYS A 90 15.44 4.32 -11.23
C LYS A 90 14.91 3.62 -9.99
N ASP A 91 14.16 2.54 -10.18
CA ASP A 91 13.64 1.73 -9.07
C ASP A 91 14.77 1.06 -8.30
N TYR A 92 15.79 0.54 -9.01
CA TYR A 92 16.97 -0.06 -8.40
C TYR A 92 17.65 0.92 -7.44
N ASN A 93 17.96 2.14 -7.91
CA ASN A 93 18.64 3.14 -7.09
C ASN A 93 17.79 3.60 -5.90
N MET A 94 16.47 3.68 -6.06
CA MET A 94 15.57 4.00 -4.95
C MET A 94 15.60 2.92 -3.87
N ILE A 95 15.49 1.64 -4.28
CA ILE A 95 15.56 0.50 -3.35
C ILE A 95 16.94 0.48 -2.70
N ASP A 96 18.01 0.58 -3.47
CA ASP A 96 19.36 0.46 -2.92
C ASP A 96 19.63 1.53 -1.85
N LYS A 97 19.21 2.77 -2.13
CA LYS A 97 19.42 3.91 -1.24
C LYS A 97 18.47 3.96 -0.05
N TYR A 98 17.19 3.63 -0.23
CA TYR A 98 16.16 3.90 0.78
C TYR A 98 15.50 2.65 1.37
N TYR A 99 15.89 1.43 0.97
CA TYR A 99 15.21 0.20 1.40
C TYR A 99 15.03 0.11 2.91
N GLU A 100 16.09 0.29 3.70
CA GLU A 100 15.99 0.13 5.17
C GLU A 100 15.02 1.14 5.79
N LEU A 101 15.07 2.39 5.34
CA LEU A 101 14.18 3.45 5.81
C LEU A 101 12.73 3.21 5.40
N LEU A 102 12.50 2.84 4.14
CA LEU A 102 11.17 2.54 3.62
C LEU A 102 10.59 1.30 4.28
N ASN A 103 11.38 0.23 4.43
CA ASN A 103 10.93 -1.02 5.02
C ASN A 103 10.59 -0.83 6.50
N ALA A 104 11.47 -0.17 7.28
CA ALA A 104 11.17 0.15 8.68
C ALA A 104 9.90 0.99 8.82
N ARG A 105 9.70 1.98 7.94
CA ARG A 105 8.50 2.81 7.94
C ARG A 105 7.25 2.05 7.51
N TYR A 106 7.36 1.11 6.55
CA TYR A 106 6.27 0.20 6.22
C TYR A 106 5.86 -0.65 7.41
N GLU A 107 6.81 -1.25 8.14
CA GLU A 107 6.51 -2.04 9.33
C GLU A 107 5.78 -1.20 10.39
N GLU A 108 6.26 0.02 10.67
CA GLU A 108 5.61 0.94 11.63
C GLU A 108 4.17 1.28 11.22
N ILE A 109 3.96 1.63 9.95
CA ILE A 109 2.64 1.99 9.44
C ILE A 109 1.71 0.77 9.41
N MET A 110 2.20 -0.42 9.06
CA MET A 110 1.39 -1.64 9.07
C MET A 110 1.00 -2.04 10.49
N ASP A 111 1.92 -1.95 11.45
CA ASP A 111 1.63 -2.19 12.87
C ASP A 111 0.53 -1.24 13.37
N TYR A 112 0.68 0.07 13.13
CA TYR A 112 -0.35 1.07 13.44
C TYR A 112 -1.70 0.75 12.78
N SER A 113 -1.68 0.33 11.51
CA SER A 113 -2.89 0.11 10.72
C SER A 113 -3.65 -1.14 11.12
N SER A 114 -2.95 -2.14 11.64
CA SER A 114 -3.53 -3.43 12.06
C SER A 114 -4.59 -3.28 13.16
N VAL A 115 -4.57 -2.16 13.89
CA VAL A 115 -5.57 -1.80 14.90
C VAL A 115 -6.91 -1.42 14.27
N PHE A 116 -6.92 -0.92 13.02
CA PHE A 116 -8.09 -0.31 12.38
C PHE A 116 -8.60 -1.09 11.17
N ILE A 117 -7.75 -1.86 10.49
CA ILE A 117 -8.11 -2.61 9.29
C ILE A 117 -7.38 -3.96 9.24
N ASP A 118 -7.98 -4.94 8.56
CA ASP A 118 -7.34 -6.25 8.39
C ASP A 118 -6.14 -6.14 7.44
N ILE A 119 -5.05 -6.81 7.80
CA ILE A 119 -3.82 -6.86 7.01
C ILE A 119 -3.43 -8.32 6.77
N LEU A 120 -3.26 -8.67 5.50
CA LEU A 120 -2.68 -9.93 5.07
C LEU A 120 -1.25 -9.69 4.61
N THR A 121 -0.28 -10.11 5.41
CA THR A 121 1.15 -10.04 5.06
C THR A 121 1.58 -11.32 4.34
N LEU A 122 2.21 -11.18 3.17
CA LEU A 122 2.70 -12.30 2.37
C LEU A 122 4.15 -12.06 1.91
N ASP A 123 5.00 -13.05 2.10
CA ASP A 123 6.38 -13.02 1.62
C ASP A 123 6.43 -13.43 0.14
N SER A 124 6.60 -12.43 -0.72
CA SER A 124 6.66 -12.63 -2.17
C SER A 124 7.94 -13.31 -2.67
N HIS A 125 8.93 -13.52 -1.80
CA HIS A 125 10.09 -14.35 -2.13
C HIS A 125 9.80 -15.84 -1.91
N LYS A 126 9.08 -16.17 -0.82
CA LYS A 126 8.75 -17.55 -0.46
C LYS A 126 7.55 -18.10 -1.22
N MET A 127 6.58 -17.23 -1.53
CA MET A 127 5.33 -17.64 -2.16
C MET A 127 5.35 -17.39 -3.67
N GLY A 128 4.86 -18.37 -4.42
CA GLY A 128 4.61 -18.22 -5.84
C GLY A 128 3.46 -17.24 -6.13
N LYS A 129 3.41 -16.68 -7.34
CA LYS A 129 2.35 -15.76 -7.76
C LYS A 129 0.94 -16.36 -7.59
N GLU A 130 0.76 -17.62 -8.00
CA GLU A 130 -0.51 -18.32 -7.88
C GLU A 130 -0.92 -18.53 -6.42
N GLU A 131 0.04 -18.84 -5.56
CA GLU A 131 -0.18 -19.00 -4.12
C GLU A 131 -0.64 -17.69 -3.47
N ILE A 132 0.03 -16.57 -3.78
CA ILE A 132 -0.37 -15.23 -3.34
C ILE A 132 -1.80 -14.94 -3.80
N GLN A 133 -2.10 -15.16 -5.09
CA GLN A 133 -3.43 -14.92 -5.65
C GLN A 133 -4.51 -15.76 -4.97
N ASN A 134 -4.23 -17.03 -4.69
CA ASN A 134 -5.16 -17.93 -4.02
C ASN A 134 -5.39 -17.50 -2.57
N ASN A 135 -4.33 -17.12 -1.84
CA ASN A 135 -4.45 -16.63 -0.47
C ASN A 135 -5.23 -15.31 -0.39
N THR A 136 -5.03 -14.39 -1.33
CA THR A 136 -5.82 -13.15 -1.41
C THR A 136 -7.29 -13.45 -1.75
N LYS A 137 -7.58 -14.31 -2.74
CA LYS A 137 -8.97 -14.61 -3.15
C LYS A 137 -9.80 -15.25 -2.04
N LYS A 138 -9.21 -16.12 -1.23
CA LYS A 138 -9.89 -16.78 -0.10
C LYS A 138 -10.51 -15.79 0.89
N LEU A 139 -9.98 -14.56 0.97
CA LEU A 139 -10.52 -13.54 1.85
C LEU A 139 -11.88 -12.98 1.40
N PHE A 140 -12.17 -13.06 0.09
CA PHE A 140 -13.36 -12.46 -0.53
C PHE A 140 -14.44 -13.49 -0.93
N LEU A 141 -14.19 -14.79 -0.73
CA LEU A 141 -15.11 -15.90 -1.08
C LEU A 141 -15.92 -16.39 0.13
N LYS A 142 -16.27 -15.50 1.08
CA LYS A 142 -17.12 -15.83 2.23
C LYS A 142 -18.59 -15.93 1.84
#